data_AF-A0A2H0VHS0-F1
#
_entry.id   AF-A0A2H0VHS0-F1
#
_cell.length_a   1.000
_cell.length_b   1.000
_cell.length_c   1.000
_cell.angle_alpha   90.00
_cell.angle_beta   90.00
_cell.angle_gamma   90.00
#
_symmetry.space_group_name_H-M   'P 1'
#
loop_
_entity.id
_entity.type
_entity.pdbx_description
1 polymer ?
#
loop_
_entity_poly.entity_id
_entity_poly.type
_entity_poly.pdbx_seq_one_letter_code
_entity_poly.pdbx_strand_id
1 'polypeptide(L)' 'MASKTIRKRIKVTKTGKLLRRQKGLGHSRAKKSRNLMRKKTLLVEVSGSDKSNMIHRLKK' A
#
# COMPACT_ATOMS: atom_id res chain seq x y z
N MET A 1 -14.51 10.74 10.27
CA MET A 1 -13.47 11.27 9.39
C MET A 1 -12.31 10.29 9.31
N ALA A 2 -12.09 9.69 8.13
CA ALA A 2 -11.05 8.70 7.94
C ALA A 2 -9.70 9.28 8.39
N SER A 3 -8.89 8.49 9.09
CA SER A 3 -7.59 8.99 9.57
C SER A 3 -6.80 9.57 8.40
N LYS A 4 -6.40 10.85 8.51
CA LYS A 4 -5.63 11.59 7.48
C LYS A 4 -4.42 10.80 6.99
N THR A 5 -3.86 9.95 7.87
CA THR A 5 -2.72 9.08 7.57
C THR A 5 -3.06 7.96 6.59
N ILE A 6 -4.24 7.34 6.69
CA ILE A 6 -4.66 6.21 5.86
C ILE A 6 -5.02 6.70 4.47
N ARG A 7 -5.74 7.82 4.38
CA ARG A 7 -6.10 8.44 3.09
C ARG A 7 -4.87 8.79 2.23
N LYS A 8 -3.74 9.14 2.86
CA LYS A 8 -2.47 9.40 2.16
C LYS A 8 -1.77 8.13 1.64
N ARG A 9 -2.04 6.97 2.24
CA ARG A 9 -1.27 5.73 2.03
C ARG A 9 -2.03 4.67 1.23
N ILE A 10 -3.36 4.68 1.29
CA ILE A 10 -4.23 3.72 0.63
C ILE A 10 -5.00 4.41 -0.49
N LYS A 11 -4.88 3.87 -1.70
CA LYS A 11 -5.68 4.28 -2.86
C LYS A 11 -6.84 3.32 -3.02
N VAL A 12 -8.05 3.86 -3.13
CA VAL A 12 -9.25 3.10 -3.48
C VAL A 12 -9.44 3.18 -4.99
N THR A 13 -9.56 2.04 -5.67
CA THR A 13 -9.87 2.00 -7.12
C THR A 13 -11.36 2.20 -7.35
N LYS A 14 -11.76 2.47 -8.60
CA LYS A 14 -13.19 2.53 -8.99
C LYS A 14 -13.97 1.27 -8.62
N THR A 15 -13.31 0.11 -8.71
CA THR A 15 -13.86 -1.21 -8.35
C THR A 15 -13.80 -1.51 -6.84
N GLY A 16 -13.31 -0.59 -6.01
CA GLY A 16 -13.24 -0.79 -4.55
C GLY A 16 -12.03 -1.60 -4.06
N LYS A 17 -11.05 -1.91 -4.92
CA LYS A 17 -9.79 -2.52 -4.47
C LYS A 17 -8.98 -1.50 -3.67
N LEU A 18 -8.33 -1.96 -2.61
CA LEU A 18 -7.47 -1.15 -1.77
C LEU A 18 -6.02 -1.40 -2.17
N LEU A 19 -5.36 -0.38 -2.71
CA LEU A 19 -3.97 -0.45 -3.17
C LEU A 19 -3.04 0.29 -2.20
N ARG A 20 -1.84 -0.28 -1.99
CA ARG A 20 -0.77 0.28 -1.16
C ARG A 20 0.58 0.23 -1.87
N ARG A 21 1.52 1.08 -1.44
CA ARG A 21 2.93 0.98 -1.83
C ARG A 21 3.59 -0.22 -1.12
N GLN A 22 4.53 -0.89 -1.78
CA GLN A 22 5.35 -1.91 -1.13
C GLN A 22 6.44 -1.27 -0.24
N LYS A 23 6.83 -1.97 0.83
CA LYS A 23 7.82 -1.52 1.79
C LYS A 23 9.24 -1.93 1.41
N GLY A 24 10.24 -1.22 1.94
CA GLY A 24 11.65 -1.60 1.84
C GLY A 24 12.40 -1.08 0.62
N LEU A 25 11.95 0.03 0.02
CA LEU A 25 12.69 0.76 -1.03
C LEU A 25 13.28 2.11 -0.59
N GLY A 26 12.98 2.59 0.62
CA GLY A 26 13.40 3.91 1.09
C GLY A 26 14.89 4.04 1.43
N HIS A 27 15.58 2.93 1.73
CA HIS A 27 16.98 2.92 2.16
C HIS A 27 17.70 1.63 1.73
N SER A 28 19.02 1.60 1.90
CA SER A 28 19.90 0.44 1.66
C SER A 28 19.73 -0.17 0.26
N ARG A 29 19.75 0.68 -0.77
CA ARG A 29 19.49 0.26 -2.17
C ARG A 29 20.68 -0.39 -2.86
N ALA A 30 21.91 -0.08 -2.43
CA ALA A 30 23.14 -0.54 -3.08
C ALA A 30 23.25 -2.06 -3.20
N LYS A 31 22.78 -2.81 -2.19
CA LYS A 31 22.80 -4.28 -2.17
C LYS A 31 21.58 -4.95 -2.82
N LYS A 32 20.63 -4.17 -3.35
CA LYS A 32 19.37 -4.69 -3.91
C LYS A 32 19.48 -4.76 -5.43
N SER A 33 19.08 -5.88 -6.01
CA SER A 33 19.04 -6.01 -7.47
C SER A 33 18.03 -5.04 -8.09
N ARG A 34 18.32 -4.56 -9.30
CA ARG A 34 17.42 -3.67 -10.05
C ARG A 34 16.04 -4.30 -10.29
N ASN A 35 16.02 -5.61 -10.55
CA ASN A 35 14.80 -6.39 -10.75
C ASN A 35 13.91 -6.39 -9.51
N LEU A 36 14.50 -6.62 -8.33
CA LEU A 36 13.75 -6.55 -7.07
C LEU A 36 13.24 -5.14 -6.79
N MET A 37 14.03 -4.11 -7.11
CA MET A 37 13.58 -2.72 -6.97
C MET A 37 12.38 -2.41 -7.87
N ARG A 38 12.40 -2.84 -9.13
CA ARG A 38 11.27 -2.66 -10.07
C ARG A 38 10.01 -3.37 -9.63
N LYS A 39 10.11 -4.61 -9.13
CA LYS A 39 8.94 -5.33 -8.59
C LYS A 39 8.32 -4.56 -7.42
N LYS A 40 9.14 -3.92 -6.59
CA LYS A 40 8.70 -3.16 -5.42
C LYS A 40 8.16 -1.75 -5.70
N THR A 41 8.34 -1.22 -6.90
CA THR A 41 7.72 0.08 -7.27
C THR A 41 6.24 -0.05 -7.60
N LEU A 42 5.74 -1.26 -7.87
CA LEU A 42 4.34 -1.50 -8.18
C LEU A 42 3.45 -1.30 -6.95
N LEU A 43 2.26 -0.76 -7.18
CA LEU A 43 1.20 -0.78 -6.17
C LEU A 43 0.64 -2.19 -6.05
N VAL A 44 0.42 -2.63 -4.83
CA VAL A 44 -0.16 -3.95 -4.55
C VAL A 44 -1.43 -3.83 -3.75
N GLU A 45 -2.29 -4.84 -3.93
CA GLU A 45 -3.50 -4.97 -3.14
C GLU A 45 -3.15 -5.20 -1.66
N VAL A 46 -3.97 -4.62 -0.79
CA VAL A 46 -3.93 -4.89 0.64
C VAL A 46 -4.30 -6.36 0.86
N SER A 47 -3.60 -7.02 1.78
CA SER A 47 -3.87 -8.40 2.19
C SER A 47 -5.32 -8.57 2.62
N GLY A 48 -5.91 -9.74 2.35
CA GLY A 48 -7.26 -10.06 2.78
C GLY A 48 -7.46 -9.91 4.29
N SER A 49 -6.46 -10.30 5.08
CA SER A 49 -6.45 -10.17 6.55
C SER A 49 -6.60 -8.73 7.04
N ASP A 50 -6.06 -7.76 6.32
CA ASP A 50 -6.07 -6.35 6.74
C ASP A 50 -7.24 -5.56 6.13
N LYS A 51 -7.98 -6.16 5.19
CA LYS A 51 -8.98 -5.48 4.38
C LYS A 51 -10.15 -4.96 5.23
N SER A 52 -10.69 -5.77 6.14
CA SER A 52 -11.80 -5.39 7.02
C SER A 52 -11.43 -4.19 7.90
N ASN A 53 -10.26 -4.23 8.52
CA ASN A 53 -9.73 -3.17 9.36
C ASN A 53 -9.50 -1.87 8.57
N MET A 54 -9.00 -1.95 7.34
CA MET A 54 -8.80 -0.78 6.47
C MET A 54 -10.12 -0.14 6.06
N ILE A 55 -11.15 -0.95 5.72
CA ILE A 55 -12.47 -0.44 5.38
C ILE A 55 -13.11 0.27 6.58
N HIS A 56 -13.05 -0.33 7.77
CA HIS A 56 -13.57 0.29 8.99
C HIS A 56 -12.95 1.67 9.22
N ARG A 57 -11.63 1.79 9.09
CA ARG A 57 -10.89 3.04 9.29
C ARG A 57 -11.07 4.09 8.19
N LEU A 58 -11.50 3.68 7.00
CA LEU A 58 -11.83 4.58 5.88
C LEU A 58 -13.27 5.09 5.95
N LYS A 59 -14.20 4.32 6.52
CA LYS A 59 -15.60 4.74 6.72
C LYS A 59 -15.79 5.65 7.93
N LYS A 60 -15.01 5.43 8.99
CA LYS A 60 -15.12 6.15 10.26
C LYS A 60 -14.78 7.62 10.11
#